data_AF-A0A352JVM8-F1
#
_entry.id   AF-A0A352JVM8-F1
#
_cell.length_a   1.000
_cell.length_b   1.000
_cell.length_c   1.000
_cell.angle_alpha   90.00
_cell.angle_beta   90.00
_cell.angle_gamma   90.00
#
_symmetry.space_group_name_H-M   'P 1'
#
loop_
_entity.id
_entity.type
_entity.pdbx_description
1 polymer ?
#
loop_
_entity_poly.entity_id
_entity_poly.type
_entity_poly.pdbx_seq_one_letter_code
_entity_poly.pdbx_strand_id
1 'polypeptide(L)'
;APAKVQSALLEAMQERQVTIGDETFKLPQPFLVLATQNPIEQEGTYPLPEAQVDRFMLKLKVTYPTPEEELLIQDRMTSGKTITVNKVTTPAEIMDARKAMQQIYIDDKVKKYIVDIVCATREPKKYGLELEDLISYGASPRATIYLNLAARAHAFLRGRAYVTPDDVKIIGPDVLRHRIILSYEAEAEELKSDDIVTKIFNGVEVP
;
A
#
# COMPACT_ATOMS: atom_id res chain seq x y z
N ALA A 1 -11.22 -13.08 13.59
CA ALA A 1 -11.03 -12.45 14.92
C ALA A 1 -12.21 -11.55 15.24
N PRO A 2 -12.66 -11.43 16.51
CA PRO A 2 -13.75 -10.54 16.88
C PRO A 2 -13.44 -9.07 16.52
N ALA A 3 -14.46 -8.27 16.18
CA ALA A 3 -14.30 -6.86 15.81
C ALA A 3 -13.50 -6.01 16.83
N LYS A 4 -13.52 -6.40 18.11
CA LYS A 4 -12.75 -5.77 19.19
C LYS A 4 -11.23 -5.94 19.02
N VAL A 5 -10.76 -7.10 18.54
CA VAL A 5 -9.33 -7.37 18.31
C VAL A 5 -8.81 -6.58 17.10
N GLN A 6 -9.65 -6.47 16.06
CA GLN A 6 -9.34 -5.62 14.90
C GLN A 6 -9.28 -4.14 15.31
N SER A 7 -10.20 -3.67 16.16
CA SER A 7 -10.19 -2.28 16.64
C SER A 7 -8.93 -1.93 17.43
N ALA A 8 -8.45 -2.81 18.31
CA ALA A 8 -7.21 -2.62 19.05
C ALA A 8 -5.96 -2.56 18.14
N LEU A 9 -5.92 -3.38 17.09
CA LEU A 9 -4.85 -3.31 16.08
C LEU A 9 -4.85 -1.93 15.37
N LEU A 10 -6.02 -1.38 15.09
CA LEU A 10 -6.14 -0.09 14.41
C LEU A 10 -5.78 1.09 15.32
N GLU A 11 -6.04 1.00 16.62
CA GLU A 11 -5.53 1.96 17.62
C GLU A 11 -3.99 1.97 17.61
N ALA A 12 -3.37 0.79 17.68
CA ALA A 12 -1.92 0.65 17.59
C ALA A 12 -1.35 1.21 16.27
N MET A 13 -2.04 0.99 15.14
CA MET A 13 -1.61 1.52 13.84
C MET A 13 -1.73 3.04 13.73
N GLN A 14 -2.83 3.62 14.23
CA GLN A 14 -3.14 5.03 14.01
C GLN A 14 -2.56 5.94 15.10
N GLU A 15 -2.67 5.52 16.36
CA GLU A 15 -2.26 6.31 17.53
C GLU A 15 -0.87 5.96 18.04
N ARG A 16 -0.30 4.83 17.58
CA ARG A 16 1.03 4.35 17.99
C ARG A 16 1.15 4.14 19.50
N GLN A 17 0.03 3.80 20.14
CA GLN A 17 -0.08 3.53 21.56
C GLN A 17 -1.11 2.45 21.80
N VAL A 18 -1.11 1.87 23.00
CA VAL A 18 -2.11 0.93 23.49
C VAL A 18 -2.45 1.30 24.92
N THR A 19 -3.74 1.35 25.25
CA THR A 19 -4.19 1.59 26.62
C THR A 19 -4.62 0.27 27.28
N ILE A 20 -4.04 -0.05 28.44
CA ILE A 20 -4.35 -1.24 29.23
C ILE A 20 -4.86 -0.79 30.60
N GLY A 21 -6.18 -0.93 30.83
CA GLY A 21 -6.83 -0.33 31.99
C GLY A 21 -6.80 1.19 31.90
N ASP A 22 -6.16 1.84 32.88
CA ASP A 22 -6.01 3.30 32.93
C ASP A 22 -4.64 3.80 32.44
N GLU A 23 -3.73 2.89 32.04
CA GLU A 23 -2.38 3.23 31.63
C GLU A 23 -2.18 3.12 30.11
N THR A 24 -1.61 4.18 29.50
CA THR A 24 -1.30 4.24 28.08
C THR A 24 0.19 4.01 27.81
N PHE A 25 0.50 3.02 26.97
CA PHE A 25 1.85 2.63 26.59
C PHE A 25 2.14 3.03 25.13
N LYS A 26 3.24 3.75 24.90
CA LYS A 26 3.68 4.09 23.54
C LYS A 26 4.39 2.91 22.88
N LEU A 27 4.10 2.69 21.60
CA LEU A 27 4.78 1.67 20.81
C LEU A 27 6.20 2.10 20.42
N PRO A 28 7.14 1.14 20.30
CA PRO A 28 8.52 1.44 19.90
C PRO A 28 8.58 2.03 18.48
N GLN A 29 9.68 2.72 18.16
CA GLN A 29 9.93 3.23 16.80
C GLN A 29 11.21 2.62 16.22
N PRO A 30 11.19 2.11 14.97
CA PRO A 30 10.05 2.06 14.06
C PRO A 30 8.99 1.00 14.45
N PHE A 31 7.75 1.23 14.04
CA PHE A 31 6.64 0.27 14.19
C PHE A 31 6.03 0.03 12.81
N LEU A 32 5.87 -1.24 12.44
CA LEU A 32 5.29 -1.69 11.17
C LEU A 32 4.31 -2.82 11.46
N VAL A 33 3.12 -2.75 10.86
CA VAL A 33 2.17 -3.85 10.84
C VAL A 33 2.18 -4.45 9.45
N LEU A 34 2.46 -5.75 9.37
CA LEU A 34 2.26 -6.57 8.17
C LEU A 34 1.11 -7.53 8.45
N ALA A 35 -0.01 -7.32 7.75
CA ALA A 35 -1.17 -8.20 7.84
C ALA A 35 -1.25 -9.06 6.58
N THR A 36 -1.39 -10.38 6.76
CA THR A 36 -1.61 -11.34 5.69
C THR A 36 -3.07 -11.76 5.67
N GLN A 37 -3.65 -11.89 4.48
CA GLN A 37 -4.99 -12.44 4.28
C GLN A 37 -4.86 -13.70 3.44
N ASN A 38 -5.30 -14.84 3.98
CA ASN A 38 -5.34 -16.10 3.25
C ASN A 38 -6.63 -16.16 2.42
N PRO A 39 -6.56 -16.18 1.07
CA PRO A 39 -7.75 -16.11 0.22
C PRO A 39 -8.57 -17.41 0.17
N ILE A 40 -8.03 -18.54 0.64
CA ILE A 40 -8.64 -19.88 0.47
C ILE A 40 -9.26 -20.40 1.80
N GLU A 41 -9.27 -19.59 2.86
CA GLU A 41 -9.68 -20.03 4.20
C GLU A 41 -11.21 -20.06 4.36
N GLN A 42 -11.79 -21.27 4.51
CA GLN A 42 -13.24 -21.51 4.56
C GLN A 42 -13.88 -21.32 5.94
N GLU A 43 -13.10 -21.13 7.01
CA GLU A 43 -13.61 -20.98 8.37
C GLU A 43 -13.33 -19.58 8.96
N GLY A 44 -14.39 -18.85 9.33
CA GLY A 44 -14.34 -17.83 10.39
C GLY A 44 -13.52 -16.55 10.14
N THR A 45 -13.12 -16.26 8.90
CA THR A 45 -12.46 -14.99 8.59
C THR A 45 -13.51 -13.89 8.36
N TYR A 46 -13.50 -12.90 9.25
CA TYR A 46 -14.26 -11.67 9.04
C TYR A 46 -13.38 -10.75 8.19
N PRO A 47 -13.72 -10.52 6.90
CA PRO A 47 -12.94 -9.60 6.07
C PRO A 47 -12.89 -8.24 6.75
N LEU A 48 -11.74 -7.59 6.67
CA LEU A 48 -11.62 -6.22 7.17
C LEU A 48 -12.52 -5.31 6.33
N PRO A 49 -13.42 -4.53 6.95
CA PRO A 49 -14.16 -3.50 6.24
C PRO A 49 -13.22 -2.56 5.49
N GLU A 50 -13.70 -1.98 4.40
CA GLU A 50 -12.95 -1.13 3.48
C GLU A 50 -12.33 0.07 4.21
N ALA A 51 -13.08 0.65 5.15
CA ALA A 51 -12.59 1.73 6.02
C ALA A 51 -11.39 1.33 6.90
N GLN A 52 -11.25 0.05 7.24
CA GLN A 52 -10.10 -0.49 7.96
C GLN A 52 -8.94 -0.76 7.01
N VAL A 53 -9.23 -1.36 5.85
CA VAL A 53 -8.24 -1.64 4.80
C VAL A 53 -7.59 -0.35 4.28
N ASP A 54 -8.34 0.76 4.20
CA ASP A 54 -7.82 2.08 3.81
C ASP A 54 -6.72 2.62 4.74
N ARG A 55 -6.58 2.10 5.97
CA ARG A 55 -5.49 2.50 6.88
C ARG A 55 -4.15 1.88 6.48
N PHE A 56 -4.13 0.78 5.75
CA PHE A 56 -2.91 0.15 5.26
C PHE A 56 -2.33 0.91 4.09
N MET A 57 -1.05 1.27 4.14
CA MET A 57 -0.39 2.04 3.08
C MET A 57 -0.44 1.31 1.73
N LEU A 58 -0.06 0.03 1.71
CA LEU A 58 0.05 -0.82 0.53
C LEU A 58 -0.75 -2.11 0.72
N LYS A 59 -1.34 -2.63 -0.36
CA LYS A 59 -1.83 -4.01 -0.47
C LYS A 59 -1.02 -4.73 -1.54
N LEU A 60 -0.16 -5.66 -1.13
CA LEU A 60 0.68 -6.43 -2.04
C LEU A 60 -0.03 -7.74 -2.45
N LYS A 61 0.11 -8.10 -3.72
CA LYS A 61 -0.27 -9.43 -4.23
C LYS A 61 0.97 -10.31 -4.26
N VAL A 62 1.00 -11.33 -3.41
CA VAL A 62 2.08 -12.31 -3.38
C VAL A 62 1.67 -13.50 -4.24
N THR A 63 2.45 -13.81 -5.26
CA THR A 63 2.28 -14.99 -6.11
C THR A 63 3.28 -16.07 -5.73
N TYR A 64 3.09 -17.27 -6.27
CA TYR A 64 4.08 -18.33 -6.15
C TYR A 64 5.41 -17.91 -6.83
N PRO A 65 6.55 -18.37 -6.29
CA PRO A 65 7.83 -18.16 -6.92
C PRO A 65 7.92 -18.94 -8.24
N THR A 66 8.86 -18.55 -9.09
CA THR A 66 9.15 -19.28 -10.33
C THR A 66 9.78 -20.65 -10.03
N PRO A 67 9.74 -21.63 -10.95
CA PRO A 67 10.39 -22.93 -10.72
C PRO A 67 11.88 -22.84 -10.34
N GLU A 68 12.60 -21.85 -10.87
CA GLU A 68 14.00 -21.60 -10.56
C GLU A 68 14.19 -21.08 -9.12
N GLU A 69 13.34 -20.14 -8.69
CA GLU A 69 13.32 -19.63 -7.32
C GLU A 69 12.89 -20.73 -6.33
N GLU A 70 11.91 -21.55 -6.69
CA GLU A 70 11.43 -22.68 -5.88
C GLU A 70 12.55 -23.70 -5.65
N LEU A 71 13.31 -24.05 -6.70
CA LEU A 71 14.48 -24.94 -6.59
C LEU A 71 15.55 -24.33 -5.66
N LEU A 72 15.82 -23.02 -5.78
CA LEU A 72 16.76 -22.33 -4.91
C LEU A 72 16.30 -22.34 -3.44
N ILE A 73 15.00 -22.14 -3.19
CA ILE A 73 14.41 -22.22 -1.85
C ILE A 73 14.56 -23.64 -1.30
N GLN A 74 14.23 -24.66 -2.10
CA GLN A 74 14.39 -26.07 -1.73
C GLN A 74 15.84 -26.36 -1.35
N ASP A 75 16.81 -26.04 -2.20
CA ASP A 75 18.22 -26.32 -1.95
C ASP A 75 18.71 -25.64 -0.67
N ARG A 76 18.38 -24.36 -0.49
CA ARG A 76 18.78 -23.61 0.71
C ARG A 76 18.19 -24.21 1.98
N MET A 77 16.89 -24.50 1.98
CA MET A 77 16.18 -24.94 3.19
C MET A 77 16.41 -26.42 3.53
N THR A 78 16.75 -27.26 2.55
CA THR A 78 17.02 -28.69 2.77
C THR A 78 18.50 -29.01 2.98
N SER A 79 19.41 -28.06 2.70
CA SER A 79 20.86 -28.26 2.84
C SER A 79 21.36 -28.53 4.28
N GLY A 80 20.51 -28.36 5.30
CA GLY A 80 20.87 -28.50 6.71
C GLY A 80 21.83 -27.42 7.23
N LYS A 81 22.19 -26.43 6.40
CA LYS A 81 23.05 -25.31 6.79
C LYS A 81 22.23 -24.24 7.52
N THR A 82 22.73 -23.78 8.67
CA THR A 82 22.15 -22.63 9.35
C THR A 82 22.41 -21.35 8.54
N ILE A 83 21.34 -20.63 8.18
CA ILE A 83 21.44 -19.33 7.53
C ILE A 83 21.92 -18.32 8.57
N THR A 84 23.14 -17.82 8.42
CA THR A 84 23.68 -16.74 9.25
C THR A 84 23.44 -15.40 8.56
N VAL A 85 22.91 -14.43 9.31
CA VAL A 85 22.66 -13.08 8.80
C VAL A 85 23.46 -12.08 9.62
N ASN A 86 24.10 -11.13 8.92
CA ASN A 86 24.82 -10.04 9.56
C ASN A 86 23.88 -8.86 9.77
N LYS A 87 23.92 -8.27 10.97
CA LYS A 87 23.22 -7.02 11.25
C LYS A 87 23.90 -5.89 10.48
N VAL A 88 23.26 -5.37 9.44
CA VAL A 88 23.78 -4.28 8.60
C VAL A 88 23.24 -2.90 8.98
N THR A 89 22.24 -2.83 9.87
CA THR A 89 21.65 -1.56 10.30
C THR A 89 21.04 -1.62 11.71
N THR A 90 20.67 -0.46 12.25
CA THR A 90 20.02 -0.27 13.55
C THR A 90 18.67 0.46 13.41
N PRO A 91 17.76 0.33 14.39
CA PRO A 91 16.52 1.12 14.43
C PRO A 91 16.73 2.65 14.34
N ALA A 92 17.81 3.15 14.94
CA ALA A 92 18.14 4.58 14.91
C ALA A 92 18.51 5.05 13.48
N GLU A 93 19.32 4.27 12.77
CA GLU A 93 19.68 4.54 11.38
C GLU A 93 18.46 4.50 10.44
N ILE A 94 17.51 3.59 10.68
CA ILE A 94 16.24 3.56 9.94
C ILE A 94 15.44 4.85 10.15
N MET A 95 15.42 5.37 11.38
CA MET A 95 14.75 6.63 11.69
C MET A 95 15.45 7.83 11.04
N ASP A 96 16.78 7.81 10.94
CA ASP A 96 17.54 8.85 10.24
C ASP A 96 17.35 8.76 8.72
N ALA A 97 17.29 7.56 8.14
CA ALA A 97 16.92 7.36 6.75
C ALA A 97 15.51 7.90 6.45
N ARG A 98 14.56 7.73 7.38
CA ARG A 98 13.21 8.29 7.25
C ARG A 98 13.22 9.83 7.24
N LYS A 99 14.09 10.48 8.03
CA LYS A 99 14.28 11.94 7.97
C LYS A 99 14.92 12.37 6.66
N ALA A 100 15.89 11.62 6.13
CA ALA A 100 16.50 11.90 4.83
C ALA A 100 15.48 11.77 3.68
N MET A 101 14.65 10.73 3.70
CA MET A 101 13.54 10.56 2.76
C MET A 101 12.56 11.75 2.81
N GLN A 102 12.37 12.37 3.98
CA GLN A 102 11.55 13.57 4.11
C GLN A 102 12.10 14.81 3.39
N GLN A 103 13.36 14.78 2.93
CA GLN A 103 14.00 15.87 2.18
C GLN A 103 13.93 15.69 0.66
N ILE A 104 13.44 14.54 0.17
CA ILE A 104 13.37 14.26 -1.28
C ILE A 104 12.46 15.26 -1.99
N TYR A 105 12.98 15.97 -2.97
CA TYR A 105 12.20 16.96 -3.69
C TYR A 105 11.04 16.33 -4.48
N ILE A 106 9.87 16.96 -4.46
CA ILE A 106 8.75 16.62 -5.33
C ILE A 106 8.18 17.92 -5.91
N ASP A 107 8.24 18.01 -7.24
CA ASP A 107 7.75 19.16 -7.99
C ASP A 107 6.22 19.30 -7.84
N ASP A 108 5.73 20.53 -7.88
CA ASP A 108 4.29 20.81 -7.72
C ASP A 108 3.45 20.17 -8.82
N LYS A 109 3.99 20.00 -10.03
CA LYS A 109 3.32 19.26 -11.10
C LYS A 109 3.11 17.79 -10.74
N VAL A 110 4.09 17.14 -10.10
CA VAL A 110 3.97 15.74 -9.66
C VAL A 110 2.99 15.64 -8.48
N LYS A 111 3.00 16.61 -7.56
CA LYS A 111 1.98 16.67 -6.49
C LYS A 111 0.57 16.80 -7.08
N LYS A 112 0.39 17.67 -8.08
CA LYS A 112 -0.87 17.84 -8.78
C LYS A 112 -1.28 16.56 -9.50
N TYR A 113 -0.36 15.90 -10.20
CA TYR A 113 -0.60 14.60 -10.81
C TYR A 113 -1.11 13.55 -9.81
N ILE A 114 -0.51 13.45 -8.62
CA ILE A 114 -0.99 12.55 -7.55
C ILE A 114 -2.43 12.89 -7.13
N VAL A 115 -2.74 14.18 -6.99
CA VAL A 115 -4.10 14.63 -6.66
C VAL A 115 -5.06 14.27 -7.80
N ASP A 116 -4.68 14.53 -9.04
CA ASP A 116 -5.50 14.25 -10.22
C ASP A 116 -5.80 12.75 -10.36
N ILE A 117 -4.82 11.88 -10.11
CA ILE A 117 -5.03 10.43 -10.06
C ILE A 117 -6.09 10.05 -9.00
N VAL A 118 -5.99 10.60 -7.78
CA VAL A 118 -6.94 10.28 -6.72
C VAL A 118 -8.33 10.86 -7.02
N CYS A 119 -8.41 12.08 -7.54
CA CYS A 119 -9.66 12.69 -7.95
C CYS A 119 -10.31 11.94 -9.13
N ALA A 120 -9.54 11.42 -10.08
CA ALA A 120 -10.03 10.60 -11.17
C ALA A 120 -10.67 9.28 -10.69
N THR A 121 -10.28 8.75 -9.51
CA THR A 121 -11.01 7.60 -8.91
C THR A 121 -12.41 7.97 -8.40
N ARG A 122 -12.70 9.25 -8.17
CA ARG A 122 -13.98 9.73 -7.61
C ARG A 122 -14.86 10.40 -8.66
N GLU A 123 -14.24 11.12 -9.60
CA GLU A 123 -14.91 11.89 -10.65
C GLU A 123 -14.26 11.60 -12.02
N PRO A 124 -14.27 10.34 -12.48
CA PRO A 124 -13.53 9.91 -13.68
C PRO A 124 -13.91 10.70 -14.94
N LYS A 125 -15.18 11.09 -15.07
CA LYS A 125 -15.69 11.88 -16.19
C LYS A 125 -15.01 13.24 -16.38
N LYS A 126 -14.58 13.89 -15.28
CA LYS A 126 -13.84 15.17 -15.36
C LYS A 126 -12.46 15.02 -16.01
N TYR A 127 -11.94 13.80 -16.02
CA TYR A 127 -10.65 13.44 -16.59
C TYR A 127 -10.81 12.72 -17.94
N GLY A 128 -12.01 12.71 -18.54
CA GLY A 128 -12.27 12.06 -19.82
C GLY A 128 -12.27 10.53 -19.75
N LEU A 129 -12.47 9.96 -18.56
CA LEU A 129 -12.49 8.51 -18.33
C LEU A 129 -13.92 8.00 -18.24
N GLU A 130 -14.26 7.01 -19.07
CA GLU A 130 -15.54 6.29 -19.03
C GLU A 130 -15.49 5.17 -17.95
N LEU A 131 -15.38 5.58 -16.68
CA LEU A 131 -15.29 4.67 -15.52
C LEU A 131 -16.34 4.95 -14.44
N GLU A 132 -17.23 5.93 -14.65
CA GLU A 132 -18.20 6.40 -13.65
C GLU A 132 -19.12 5.27 -13.16
N ASP A 133 -19.64 4.47 -14.10
CA ASP A 133 -20.54 3.34 -13.79
C ASP A 133 -19.79 2.11 -13.25
N LEU A 134 -18.45 2.12 -13.27
CA LEU A 134 -17.61 0.99 -12.83
C LEU A 134 -17.07 1.17 -11.39
N ILE A 135 -17.17 2.38 -10.84
CA ILE A 135 -16.63 2.72 -9.53
C ILE A 135 -17.77 3.14 -8.59
N SER A 136 -18.07 2.29 -7.61
CA SER A 136 -19.03 2.61 -6.54
C SER A 136 -18.45 3.64 -5.56
N TYR A 137 -17.16 3.51 -5.22
CA TYR A 137 -16.48 4.45 -4.32
C TYR A 137 -15.00 4.59 -4.66
N GLY A 138 -14.55 5.84 -4.82
CA GLY A 138 -13.16 6.17 -5.10
C GLY A 138 -12.25 6.22 -3.87
N ALA A 139 -10.96 6.39 -4.11
CA ALA A 139 -9.93 6.35 -3.07
C ALA A 139 -10.01 7.54 -2.10
N SER A 140 -9.73 7.33 -0.82
CA SER A 140 -9.77 8.38 0.22
C SER A 140 -8.59 9.38 0.11
N PRO A 141 -8.61 10.53 0.82
CA PRO A 141 -7.45 11.44 0.88
C PRO A 141 -6.16 10.79 1.40
N ARG A 142 -6.26 9.65 2.11
CA ARG A 142 -5.07 8.87 2.52
C ARG A 142 -4.29 8.37 1.32
N ALA A 143 -4.97 8.07 0.21
CA ALA A 143 -4.32 7.66 -1.04
C ALA A 143 -3.33 8.73 -1.53
N THR A 144 -3.72 10.00 -1.49
CA THR A 144 -2.85 11.12 -1.92
C THR A 144 -1.59 11.20 -1.06
N ILE A 145 -1.74 11.08 0.27
CA ILE A 145 -0.63 11.11 1.22
C ILE A 145 0.28 9.89 0.99
N TYR A 146 -0.29 8.70 0.86
CA TYR A 146 0.48 7.47 0.69
C TYR A 146 1.15 7.37 -0.67
N LEU A 147 0.54 7.81 -1.77
CA LEU A 147 1.19 7.92 -3.07
C LEU A 147 2.42 8.83 -3.00
N ASN A 148 2.29 9.99 -2.35
CA ASN A 148 3.40 10.92 -2.18
C ASN A 148 4.55 10.29 -1.37
N LEU A 149 4.24 9.73 -0.20
CA LEU A 149 5.25 9.08 0.65
C LEU A 149 5.89 7.87 -0.02
N ALA A 150 5.10 7.05 -0.72
CA ALA A 150 5.58 5.86 -1.42
C ALA A 150 6.47 6.22 -2.62
N ALA A 151 6.10 7.24 -3.38
CA ALA A 151 6.91 7.72 -4.50
C ALA A 151 8.25 8.30 -4.02
N ARG A 152 8.27 9.03 -2.89
CA ARG A 152 9.51 9.49 -2.25
C ARG A 152 10.37 8.33 -1.76
N ALA A 153 9.76 7.32 -1.12
CA ALA A 153 10.48 6.12 -0.71
C ALA A 153 11.08 5.38 -1.92
N HIS A 154 10.33 5.26 -3.02
CA HIS A 154 10.83 4.63 -4.24
C HIS A 154 12.01 5.40 -4.84
N ALA A 155 11.91 6.73 -4.95
CA ALA A 155 13.02 7.58 -5.40
C ALA A 155 14.25 7.46 -4.48
N PHE A 156 14.05 7.44 -3.16
CA PHE A 156 15.11 7.26 -2.16
C PHE A 156 15.89 5.96 -2.37
N LEU A 157 15.16 4.85 -2.51
CA LEU A 157 15.74 3.51 -2.70
C LEU A 157 16.48 3.39 -4.04
N ARG A 158 16.12 4.20 -5.03
CA ARG A 158 16.81 4.34 -6.32
C ARG A 158 17.99 5.32 -6.27
N GLY A 159 18.31 5.88 -5.11
CA GLY A 159 19.41 6.84 -4.94
C GLY A 159 19.14 8.23 -5.53
N ARG A 160 17.87 8.56 -5.82
CA ARG A 160 17.47 9.87 -6.36
C ARG A 160 17.00 10.80 -5.26
N ALA A 161 17.38 12.07 -5.38
CA ALA A 161 16.95 13.15 -4.49
C ALA A 161 15.64 13.82 -4.92
N TYR A 162 14.98 13.33 -5.97
CA TYR A 162 13.73 13.87 -6.50
C TYR A 162 12.80 12.77 -7.03
N VAL A 163 11.50 13.03 -6.93
CA VAL A 163 10.42 12.15 -7.44
C VAL A 163 10.09 12.48 -8.90
N THR A 164 9.89 11.45 -9.71
CA THR A 164 9.35 11.56 -11.07
C THR A 164 7.91 11.01 -11.14
N PRO A 165 7.11 11.34 -12.16
CA PRO A 165 5.80 10.73 -12.35
C PRO A 165 5.84 9.19 -12.46
N ASP A 166 6.96 8.65 -12.95
CA ASP A 166 7.19 7.20 -13.05
C ASP A 166 7.19 6.51 -11.67
N ASP A 167 7.76 7.16 -10.64
CA ASP A 167 7.72 6.66 -9.26
C ASP A 167 6.28 6.47 -8.76
N VAL A 168 5.40 7.41 -9.13
CA VAL A 168 3.97 7.37 -8.77
C VAL A 168 3.28 6.25 -9.52
N LYS A 169 3.58 6.07 -10.81
CA LYS A 169 2.99 5.01 -11.65
C LYS A 169 3.39 3.61 -11.18
N ILE A 170 4.66 3.41 -10.82
CA ILE A 170 5.17 2.10 -10.37
C ILE A 170 4.50 1.68 -9.06
N ILE A 171 4.43 2.58 -8.08
CA ILE A 171 3.93 2.24 -6.74
C ILE A 171 2.41 2.41 -6.61
N GLY A 172 1.80 3.12 -7.55
CA GLY A 172 0.40 3.51 -7.55
C GLY A 172 -0.59 2.35 -7.42
N PRO A 173 -0.43 1.25 -8.17
CA PRO A 173 -1.28 0.07 -8.05
C PRO A 173 -1.33 -0.50 -6.63
N ASP A 174 -0.21 -0.57 -5.93
CA ASP A 174 -0.15 -1.12 -4.58
C ASP A 174 -0.83 -0.20 -3.55
N VAL A 175 -0.89 1.11 -3.82
CA VAL A 175 -1.61 2.08 -3.00
C VAL A 175 -3.09 2.10 -3.33
N LEU A 176 -3.50 2.00 -4.59
CA LEU A 176 -4.89 2.26 -4.99
C LEU A 176 -5.79 1.01 -5.02
N ARG A 177 -5.24 -0.19 -5.24
CA ARG A 177 -6.06 -1.39 -5.51
C ARG A 177 -7.05 -1.77 -4.41
N HIS A 178 -6.78 -1.40 -3.17
CA HIS A 178 -7.67 -1.65 -2.03
C HIS A 178 -8.50 -0.45 -1.60
N ARG A 179 -8.46 0.61 -2.39
CA ARG A 179 -9.15 1.88 -2.14
C ARG A 179 -10.20 2.22 -3.19
N ILE A 180 -10.30 1.42 -4.24
CA ILE A 180 -11.35 1.53 -5.25
C ILE A 180 -12.35 0.40 -4.99
N ILE A 181 -13.59 0.78 -4.72
CA ILE A 181 -14.72 -0.13 -4.57
C ILE A 181 -15.44 -0.16 -5.92
N LEU A 182 -15.53 -1.36 -6.50
CA LEU A 182 -16.19 -1.58 -7.78
C LEU A 182 -17.71 -1.49 -7.64
N SER A 183 -18.38 -1.12 -8.72
CA SER A 183 -19.84 -1.26 -8.83
C SER A 183 -20.23 -2.72 -9.10
N TYR A 184 -21.52 -3.02 -8.95
CA TYR A 184 -22.05 -4.34 -9.25
C TYR A 184 -21.89 -4.68 -10.74
N GLU A 185 -22.02 -3.68 -11.61
CA GLU A 185 -21.81 -3.77 -13.05
C GLU A 185 -20.37 -4.17 -13.38
N ALA A 186 -19.39 -3.54 -12.74
CA ALA A 186 -17.99 -3.90 -12.91
C ALA A 186 -17.68 -5.32 -12.43
N GLU A 187 -18.28 -5.76 -11.33
CA GLU A 187 -18.15 -7.14 -10.85
C GLU A 187 -18.79 -8.15 -11.81
N ALA A 188 -19.95 -7.81 -12.40
CA ALA A 188 -20.63 -8.64 -13.39
C ALA A 188 -19.83 -8.76 -14.70
N GLU A 189 -19.03 -7.75 -15.04
CA GLU A 189 -18.07 -7.76 -16.15
C GLU A 189 -16.73 -8.44 -15.80
N GLU A 190 -16.61 -9.06 -14.61
CA GLU A 190 -15.40 -9.69 -14.09
C GLU A 190 -14.17 -8.75 -13.99
N LEU A 191 -14.42 -7.43 -13.93
CA LEU A 191 -13.35 -6.44 -13.78
C LEU A 191 -12.75 -6.49 -12.38
N LYS A 192 -11.45 -6.23 -12.30
CA LYS A 192 -10.72 -6.11 -11.03
C LYS A 192 -10.37 -4.65 -10.78
N SER A 193 -10.19 -4.32 -9.49
CA SER A 193 -9.70 -3.01 -9.08
C SER A 193 -8.39 -2.63 -9.78
N ASP A 194 -7.49 -3.60 -10.01
CA ASP A 194 -6.24 -3.36 -10.77
C ASP A 194 -6.49 -2.91 -12.22
N ASP A 195 -7.56 -3.37 -12.87
CA ASP A 195 -7.91 -2.97 -14.24
C ASP A 195 -8.35 -1.51 -14.26
N ILE A 196 -9.18 -1.11 -13.28
CA ILE A 196 -9.62 0.28 -13.11
C ILE A 196 -8.43 1.19 -12.79
N VAL A 197 -7.56 0.78 -11.87
CA VAL A 197 -6.34 1.53 -11.53
C VAL A 197 -5.47 1.73 -12.78
N THR A 198 -5.29 0.69 -13.59
CA THR A 198 -4.51 0.76 -14.83
C THR A 198 -5.14 1.75 -15.82
N LYS A 199 -6.47 1.70 -16.01
CA LYS A 199 -7.19 2.66 -16.87
C LYS A 199 -7.01 4.10 -16.39
N ILE A 200 -7.05 4.36 -15.08
CA ILE A 200 -6.83 5.69 -14.50
C ILE A 200 -5.39 6.19 -14.77
N PHE A 201 -4.38 5.37 -14.49
CA PHE A 201 -2.98 5.78 -14.73
C PHE A 201 -2.64 6.00 -16.21
N ASN A 202 -3.35 5.33 -17.11
CA ASN A 202 -3.17 5.48 -18.55
C ASN A 202 -3.90 6.70 -19.13
N GLY A 203 -5.06 7.08 -18.57
CA GLY A 203 -5.83 8.20 -19.11
C GLY A 203 -5.59 9.54 -18.43
N VAL A 204 -5.08 9.58 -17.19
CA VAL A 204 -4.67 10.85 -16.57
C VAL A 204 -3.32 11.30 -17.15
N GLU A 205 -3.30 12.51 -17.71
CA GLU A 205 -2.14 13.10 -18.38
C GLU A 205 -0.93 13.25 -17.43
N VAL A 206 0.25 12.92 -17.94
CA VAL A 206 1.51 13.03 -17.21
C VAL A 206 2.08 14.44 -17.41
N PRO A 207 2.54 15.12 -16.33
CA PRO A 207 3.01 16.51 -16.39
C PRO A 207 4.40 16.73 -17.01
#